data_AF-A0A5K0VQI8-F1
#
_entry.id   AF-A0A5K0VQI8-F1
#
_cell.length_a   1.000
_cell.length_b   1.000
_cell.length_c   1.000
_cell.angle_alpha   90.00
_cell.angle_beta   90.00
_cell.angle_gamma   90.00
#
_symmetry.space_group_name_H-M   'P 1'
#
loop_
_entity.id
_entity.type
_entity.pdbx_description
1 polymer ?
#
loop_
_entity_poly.entity_id
_entity_poly.type
_entity_poly.pdbx_seq_one_letter_code
_entity_poly.pdbx_strand_id
1 'polypeptide(L)' 'GPRVIVVGPTDSGKSTLSRMLLSWASKQGWKPTFVDLDIGQGSITIPGCIAATPIEMPIDPVEGIPLEMPIVYFFGHVSP' A
#
# COMPACT_ATOMS: atom_id res chain seq x y z
N GLY A 1 -4.48 3.38 16.32
CA GLY A 1 -4.85 4.49 15.41
C GLY A 1 -6.09 4.13 14.61
N PRO A 2 -6.58 5.06 13.76
CA PRO A 2 -7.70 4.79 12.86
C PRO A 2 -7.37 3.70 11.85
N ARG A 3 -8.40 3.02 11.34
CA ARG A 3 -8.31 2.06 10.23
C ARG A 3 -9.12 2.61 9.07
N VAL A 4 -8.49 2.81 7.92
CA VAL A 4 -9.08 3.47 6.75
C VAL A 4 -9.02 2.51 5.58
N ILE A 5 -10.12 2.35 4.86
CA ILE A 5 -10.19 1.64 3.59
C ILE A 5 -10.49 2.65 2.49
N VAL A 6 -9.73 2.60 1.40
CA VAL A 6 -9.93 3.46 0.22
C VAL A 6 -10.62 2.62 -0.85
N VAL A 7 -11.83 3.03 -1.25
CA VAL A 7 -12.66 2.31 -2.22
C VAL A 7 -13.07 3.23 -3.38
N GLY A 8 -13.30 2.64 -4.55
CA GLY A 8 -13.67 3.37 -5.76
C GLY A 8 -13.39 2.55 -7.03
N PRO A 9 -13.89 3.01 -8.19
CA PRO A 9 -13.66 2.33 -9.47
C PRO A 9 -12.17 2.36 -9.87
N THR A 10 -11.80 1.59 -10.89
CA THR A 10 -10.47 1.68 -11.53
C THR A 10 -10.18 3.12 -11.96
N ASP A 11 -8.92 3.53 -11.88
CA ASP A 11 -8.45 4.88 -12.26
C ASP A 11 -9.04 6.06 -11.47
N SER A 12 -9.69 5.82 -10.32
CA SER A 12 -10.20 6.89 -9.44
C SER A 12 -9.13 7.51 -8.52
N GLY A 13 -7.85 7.17 -8.70
CA GLY A 13 -6.74 7.72 -7.89
C GLY A 13 -6.53 7.08 -6.51
N LYS A 14 -7.10 5.90 -6.24
CA LYS A 14 -7.00 5.19 -4.94
C LYS A 14 -5.55 5.03 -4.46
N SER A 15 -4.68 4.50 -5.32
CA SER A 15 -3.26 4.26 -4.98
C SER A 15 -2.53 5.58 -4.70
N THR A 16 -2.84 6.63 -5.46
CA THR A 16 -2.29 7.98 -5.24
C THR A 16 -2.71 8.53 -3.89
N LEU A 17 -4.01 8.48 -3.56
CA LEU A 17 -4.53 8.95 -2.28
C LEU A 17 -3.89 8.19 -1.11
N SER A 18 -3.79 6.85 -1.20
CA SER A 18 -3.13 6.03 -0.19
C SER A 18 -1.68 6.45 0.04
N ARG A 19 -0.90 6.66 -1.02
CA ARG A 19 0.49 7.15 -0.89
C ARG A 19 0.58 8.52 -0.23
N MET A 20 -0.32 9.45 -0.56
CA MET A 20 -0.35 10.78 0.06
C MET A 20 -0.63 10.69 1.56
N LEU A 21 -1.65 9.93 1.97
CA LEU A 21 -2.00 9.71 3.38
C LEU A 21 -0.85 9.08 4.17
N LEU A 22 -0.24 8.03 3.63
CA LEU A 22 0.92 7.36 4.25
C LEU A 22 2.12 8.30 4.39
N SER A 23 2.40 9.08 3.35
CA SER A 23 3.52 10.03 3.33
C SER A 23 3.33 11.13 4.37
N TRP A 24 2.12 11.68 4.50
CA TRP A 24 1.81 12.68 5.52
C TRP A 24 1.84 12.12 6.94
N ALA A 25 1.37 10.89 7.13
CA ALA A 25 1.44 10.21 8.41
C ALA A 25 2.90 9.98 8.84
N SER A 26 3.73 9.42 7.95
CA SER A 26 5.16 9.20 8.23
C SER A 26 5.90 10.50 8.52
N LYS A 27 5.63 11.58 7.77
CA LYS A 27 6.19 12.92 8.03
C LYS A 27 5.82 13.48 9.41
N GLN A 28 4.69 13.06 9.98
CA GLN A 28 4.27 13.43 11.34
C GLN A 28 4.81 12.48 12.42
N GLY A 29 5.70 11.55 12.06
CA GLY A 29 6.27 10.55 12.98
C GLY A 29 5.36 9.36 13.26
N TRP A 30 4.24 9.22 12.54
CA TRP A 30 3.38 8.04 12.66
C TRP A 30 3.95 6.90 11.83
N LYS A 31 3.74 5.66 12.28
CA LYS A 31 4.16 4.44 11.58
C LYS A 31 2.95 3.62 11.14
N PRO A 32 2.17 4.08 10.14
CA PRO A 32 0.99 3.34 9.69
C PRO A 32 1.38 2.04 8.98
N THR A 33 0.55 1.02 9.12
CA THR A 33 0.65 -0.19 8.28
C THR A 33 -0.12 0.05 6.99
N PHE A 34 0.57 0.00 5.85
CA PHE A 34 -0.08 -0.03 4.55
C PHE A 34 -0.49 -1.45 4.21
N VAL A 35 -1.76 -1.65 3.86
CA VAL A 35 -2.31 -2.93 3.41
C VAL A 35 -2.78 -2.76 1.98
N ASP A 36 -2.25 -3.58 1.09
CA ASP A 36 -2.59 -3.60 -0.32
C ASP A 36 -3.43 -4.84 -0.64
N LEU A 37 -4.68 -4.58 -1.01
CA LEU A 37 -5.68 -5.60 -1.35
C LEU A 37 -5.89 -5.70 -2.87
N ASP A 38 -5.16 -4.92 -3.68
CA ASP A 38 -5.27 -4.96 -5.13
C ASP A 38 -4.35 -6.06 -5.69
N ILE A 39 -4.92 -7.24 -5.94
CA ILE A 39 -4.21 -8.37 -6.52
C ILE A 39 -3.83 -8.17 -8.00
N GLY A 40 -4.39 -7.17 -8.68
CA GLY A 40 -4.09 -6.88 -10.09
C GLY A 40 -2.93 -5.91 -10.24
N GLN A 41 -2.97 -4.79 -9.51
CA GLN A 41 -2.00 -3.68 -9.61
C GLN A 41 -1.38 -3.30 -8.25
N GLY A 42 -1.11 -4.29 -7.41
CA GLY A 42 -0.47 -4.10 -6.12
C GLY A 42 0.89 -3.37 -6.22
N SER A 43 1.20 -2.57 -5.20
CA SER A 43 2.40 -1.73 -5.07
C SER A 43 3.47 -2.31 -4.15
N ILE A 44 3.20 -3.41 -3.45
CA ILE A 44 4.14 -4.02 -2.47
C ILE A 44 4.90 -5.22 -3.05
N THR A 45 4.29 -6.00 -3.93
CA THR A 45 4.87 -7.26 -4.43
C THR A 45 4.33 -7.61 -5.82
N ILE A 46 4.62 -8.81 -6.30
CA ILE A 46 4.15 -9.30 -7.60
C ILE A 46 2.61 -9.36 -7.68
N PRO A 47 2.03 -9.25 -8.90
CA PRO A 47 0.60 -9.47 -9.10
C PRO A 47 0.14 -10.84 -8.60
N GLY A 48 -1.11 -10.89 -8.16
CA GLY A 48 -1.72 -12.07 -7.56
C GLY A 48 -1.43 -12.25 -6.08
N CYS A 49 -1.05 -11.18 -5.38
CA CYS A 49 -0.76 -11.19 -3.96
C CYS A 49 -1.52 -10.09 -3.22
N ILE A 50 -1.85 -10.38 -1.96
CA ILE A 50 -2.26 -9.39 -0.97
C ILE A 50 -1.08 -9.19 -0.02
N ALA A 51 -0.78 -7.96 0.36
CA ALA A 51 0.39 -7.68 1.18
C ALA A 51 0.16 -6.56 2.20
N ALA A 52 0.99 -6.53 3.24
CA ALA A 52 1.02 -5.46 4.22
C ALA A 52 2.46 -5.15 4.66
N THR A 53 2.78 -3.87 4.83
CA THR A 53 4.11 -3.40 5.30
C THR A 53 3.99 -2.15 6.17
N PRO A 54 4.79 -2.00 7.25
CA PRO A 54 4.86 -0.74 7.98
C PRO A 54 5.53 0.36 7.14
N ILE A 55 4.99 1.58 7.20
CA ILE A 55 5.61 2.77 6.60
C ILE A 55 6.27 3.58 7.71
N GLU A 56 7.57 3.36 7.90
CA GLU A 56 8.34 4.05 8.95
C GLU A 56 8.97 5.35 8.47
N MET A 57 9.35 5.40 7.19
CA MET A 57 9.95 6.55 6.54
C MET A 57 9.06 7.08 5.41
N PRO A 58 9.18 8.37 5.03
CA PRO A 58 8.44 8.91 3.90
C PRO A 58 8.69 8.09 2.64
N ILE A 59 7.63 7.86 1.86
CA ILE A 59 7.68 7.12 0.60
C ILE A 59 8.55 7.90 -0.38
N ASP A 60 9.54 7.23 -0.97
CA ASP A 60 10.41 7.82 -1.98
C ASP A 60 9.61 7.99 -3.30
N PRO A 61 9.71 9.14 -3.98
CA PRO A 61 8.95 9.39 -5.20
C PRO A 61 9.36 8.51 -6.39
N VAL A 62 10.58 7.96 -6.38
CA VAL A 62 11.14 7.10 -7.43
C VAL A 62 11.06 5.62 -7.01
N GLU A 63 11.58 5.29 -5.83
CA GLU A 63 11.66 3.90 -5.34
C GLU A 63 10.31 3.40 -4.78
N GLY A 64 9.44 4.31 -4.33
CA GLY A 64 8.12 3.97 -3.81
C GLY A 64 8.14 3.43 -2.38
N ILE A 65 7.34 2.39 -2.13
CA ILE A 65 7.09 1.87 -0.78
C ILE A 65 8.28 1.01 -0.32
N PRO A 66 8.89 1.29 0.85
CA PRO A 66 9.96 0.45 1.38
C PRO A 66 9.49 -0.98 1.65
N LEU A 67 10.27 -1.97 1.18
CA LEU A 67 9.95 -3.40 1.26
C LEU A 67 10.78 -4.15 2.32
N GLU A 68 10.96 -3.55 3.51
CA GLU A 68 11.86 -4.11 4.53
C GLU A 68 11.34 -5.44 5.12
N MET A 69 10.08 -5.50 5.55
CA MET A 69 9.46 -6.71 6.12
C MET A 69 7.97 -6.80 5.78
N PRO A 70 7.60 -7.01 4.50
CA PRO A 70 6.21 -7.19 4.13
C PRO A 70 5.70 -8.58 4.55
N ILE A 71 4.45 -8.64 5.02
CA ILE A 71 3.69 -9.90 5.09
C ILE A 71 2.95 -10.05 3.76
N VAL A 72 3.14 -11.17 3.08
CA VAL A 72 2.59 -11.42 1.74
C VAL A 72 1.82 -12.74 1.72
N TYR A 73 0.62 -12.71 1.13
CA TYR A 73 -0.18 -13.89 0.86
C TYR A 73 -0.42 -14.01 -0.66
N PHE A 74 -0.09 -15.17 -1.22
CA PHE A 74 -0.32 -15.46 -2.63
C PHE A 74 -1.78 -15.89 -2.86
N PHE A 75 -2.50 -15.11 -3.65
CA PHE A 75 -3.88 -15.37 -4.05
C PHE A 75 -3.97 -16.29 -5.29
N GLY A 76 -3.02 -16.16 -6.22
CA GLY A 76 -2.93 -17.05 -7.40
C GLY A 76 -3.64 -16.56 -8.67
N HIS A 77 -4.37 -15.46 -8.59
CA HIS A 77 -5.06 -14.85 -9.73
C HIS A 77 -4.90 -13.32 -9.71
N VAL A 78 -4.98 -12.68 -10.87
CA VAL A 78 -4.90 -11.21 -11.00
C VAL A 78 -6.29 -10.53 -11.00
N SER A 79 -7.35 -11.32 -10.85
CA SER A 79 -8.74 -10.87 -10.70
C SER A 79 -9.40 -11.68 -9.59
N PRO A 80 -10.21 -11.05 -8.72
CA PRO A 80 -10.99 -11.74 -7.71
C PRO A 80 -12.07 -12.65 -8.32
#